data_AF-E5ATU0-F1
#
_entry.id   AF-E5ATU0-F1
#
_cell.length_a   1.000
_cell.length_b   1.000
_cell.length_c   1.000
_cell.angle_alpha   90.00
_cell.angle_beta   90.00
_cell.angle_gamma   90.00
#
_symmetry.space_group_name_H-M   'P 1'
#
loop_
_entity.id
_entity.type
_entity.pdbx_description
1 polymer ?
#
loop_
_entity_poly.entity_id
_entity_poly.type
_entity_poly.pdbx_seq_one_letter_code
_entity_poly.pdbx_strand_id
1 'polypeptide(L)'
;MTGRPCVHFAYPNGNYGEREIRLLRAAGYRTARTCDVGWNDDATDPFRLRAIDIHDDSSLAWFIAKLRGIPLLLRYAWHGGGWRGRKLQF
;
A
#
# COMPACT_ATOMS: atom_id res chain seq x y z
N MET A 1 12.48 -18.70 12.64
CA MET A 1 13.21 -17.51 12.15
C MET A 1 13.91 -17.87 10.85
N THR A 2 13.86 -17.03 9.81
CA THR A 2 14.36 -17.39 8.46
C THR A 2 15.87 -17.19 8.27
N GLY A 3 16.57 -16.61 9.26
CA GLY A 3 18.01 -16.30 9.17
C GLY A 3 18.37 -15.16 8.22
N ARG A 4 17.38 -14.53 7.56
CA ARG A 4 17.57 -13.40 6.63
C ARG A 4 17.11 -12.09 7.29
N PRO A 5 17.78 -10.96 7.01
CA PRO A 5 17.32 -9.65 7.49
C PRO A 5 15.90 -9.32 6.98
N CYS A 6 15.03 -8.84 7.87
CA CYS A 6 13.72 -8.33 7.50
C CYS A 6 13.82 -6.82 7.20
N VAL A 7 13.96 -6.48 5.92
CA VAL A 7 14.23 -5.10 5.46
C VAL A 7 13.01 -4.40 4.86
N HIS A 8 11.84 -5.02 4.92
CA HIS A 8 10.59 -4.49 4.39
C HIS A 8 9.54 -4.40 5.50
N PHE A 9 8.86 -3.26 5.58
CA PHE A 9 7.86 -3.00 6.61
C PHE A 9 6.45 -2.94 6.02
N ALA A 10 5.44 -3.30 6.80
CA ALA A 10 4.04 -3.09 6.45
C ALA A 10 3.37 -2.29 7.59
N TYR A 11 2.86 -1.10 7.26
CA TYR A 11 2.22 -0.26 8.28
C TYR A 11 0.94 -0.91 8.78
N PRO A 12 0.76 -1.07 10.11
CA PRO A 12 -0.50 -1.54 10.67
C PRO A 12 -1.65 -0.67 10.19
N ASN A 13 -2.70 -1.29 9.64
CA ASN A 13 -3.87 -0.62 9.04
C ASN A 13 -3.56 0.37 7.89
N GLY A 14 -2.30 0.46 7.44
CA GLY A 14 -1.85 1.50 6.53
C GLY A 14 -1.69 2.88 7.17
N ASN A 15 -1.60 2.97 8.50
CA ASN A 15 -1.41 4.24 9.20
C ASN A 15 0.07 4.63 9.21
N TYR A 16 0.39 5.77 8.61
CA TYR A 16 1.77 6.26 8.50
C TYR A 16 1.82 7.78 8.34
N GLY A 17 2.91 8.35 8.85
CA GLY A 17 3.32 9.73 8.61
C GLY A 17 4.84 9.87 8.57
N GLU A 18 5.31 11.11 8.60
CA GLU A 18 6.74 11.43 8.56
C GLU A 18 7.51 10.86 9.76
N ARG A 19 6.86 10.74 10.92
CA ARG A 19 7.47 10.19 12.13
C ARG A 19 7.85 8.73 11.92
N GLU A 20 6.92 7.92 11.44
CA GLU A 20 7.12 6.48 11.22
C GLU A 20 8.17 6.25 10.12
N ILE A 21 8.10 7.02 9.03
CA ILE A 21 9.09 6.94 7.94
C ILE A 21 10.51 7.20 8.46
N ARG A 22 10.70 8.23 9.30
CA ARG A 22 12.01 8.52 9.91
C ARG A 22 12.50 7.37 10.79
N LEU A 23 11.63 6.79 11.61
CA LEU A 23 11.99 5.66 12.46
C LEU A 23 12.42 4.44 11.63
N LEU A 24 11.69 4.12 10.56
CA LEU A 24 12.02 3.00 9.69
C LEU A 24 13.37 3.19 8.98
N ARG A 25 13.65 4.42 8.50
CA ARG A 25 14.95 4.76 7.89
C ARG A 25 16.07 4.61 8.91
N ALA A 26 15.90 5.12 10.13
CA ALA A 26 16.88 5.00 11.22
C ALA A 26 17.13 3.53 11.63
N ALA A 27 16.10 2.69 11.55
CA ALA A 27 16.19 1.25 11.83
C ALA A 27 16.74 0.41 10.67
N GLY A 28 17.06 1.01 9.51
CA GLY A 28 17.67 0.32 8.38
C GLY A 28 16.69 -0.43 7.45
N TYR A 29 15.38 -0.15 7.54
CA TYR A 29 14.42 -0.65 6.55
C TYR A 29 14.65 0.00 5.19
N ARG A 30 14.33 -0.73 4.12
CA ARG A 30 14.51 -0.28 2.74
C ARG A 30 13.20 0.16 2.08
N THR A 31 12.09 -0.48 2.44
CA THR A 31 10.77 -0.12 1.92
C THR A 31 9.70 -0.28 3.00
N ALA A 32 8.56 0.38 2.80
CA ALA A 32 7.37 0.19 3.61
C ALA A 32 6.09 0.26 2.76
N ARG A 33 5.17 -0.69 3.00
CA ARG A 33 3.88 -0.80 2.31
C ARG A 33 2.74 -0.25 3.14
N THR A 34 1.88 0.52 2.48
CA THR A 34 0.68 1.17 3.02
C THR A 34 -0.60 0.41 2.61
N CYS A 35 -1.76 0.94 2.99
CA CYS A 35 -3.06 0.53 2.45
C CYS A 35 -3.61 1.53 1.42
N ASP A 36 -2.79 2.48 0.95
CA ASP A 36 -3.17 3.40 -0.12
C ASP A 36 -3.28 2.63 -1.44
N VAL A 37 -4.26 2.98 -2.25
CA VAL A 37 -4.54 2.28 -3.51
C VAL A 37 -3.77 2.91 -4.67
N GLY A 38 -3.11 2.06 -5.46
CA GLY A 38 -2.55 2.45 -6.75
C GLY A 38 -1.36 1.60 -7.15
N TRP A 39 -0.75 1.97 -8.29
CA TRP A 39 0.42 1.31 -8.86
C TRP A 39 1.70 1.90 -8.32
N ASN A 40 2.77 1.12 -8.24
CA ASN A 40 4.09 1.64 -7.91
C ASN A 40 4.96 1.62 -9.16
N ASP A 41 5.76 2.66 -9.32
CA ASP A 41 6.77 2.85 -10.36
C ASP A 41 8.11 3.22 -9.71
N ASP A 42 9.12 3.52 -10.53
CA ASP A 42 10.46 3.93 -10.11
C ASP A 42 10.48 5.28 -9.38
N ALA A 43 9.50 6.15 -9.63
CA ALA A 43 9.34 7.43 -8.95
C ALA A 43 8.61 7.32 -7.60
N THR A 44 8.02 6.17 -7.28
CA THR A 44 7.25 5.99 -6.05
C THR A 44 8.17 5.96 -4.82
N ASP A 45 7.83 6.73 -3.78
CA ASP A 45 8.55 6.73 -2.49
C ASP A 45 8.58 5.30 -1.90
N PRO A 46 9.77 4.70 -1.70
CA PRO A 46 9.91 3.35 -1.18
C PRO A 46 9.25 3.13 0.18
N PHE A 47 9.02 4.18 0.97
CA PHE A 47 8.39 4.11 2.28
C PHE A 47 6.88 4.39 2.25
N ARG A 48 6.31 4.55 1.06
CA ARG A 48 4.88 4.81 0.82
C ARG A 48 4.33 3.92 -0.30
N LEU A 49 4.78 2.67 -0.37
CA LEU A 49 4.32 1.77 -1.41
C LEU A 49 2.81 1.55 -1.30
N ARG A 50 2.13 1.75 -2.43
CA ARG A 50 0.70 1.52 -2.60
C ARG A 50 0.43 0.03 -2.78
N ALA A 51 -0.81 -0.38 -2.53
CA ALA A 51 -1.22 -1.76 -2.64
C ALA A 51 -2.58 -1.90 -3.33
N ILE A 52 -2.85 -3.11 -3.78
CA ILE A 52 -4.17 -3.51 -4.26
C ILE A 52 -4.84 -4.28 -3.12
N ASP A 53 -5.97 -3.78 -2.64
CA ASP A 53 -6.75 -4.42 -1.60
C ASP A 53 -7.65 -5.52 -2.18
N ILE A 54 -7.55 -6.71 -1.60
CA ILE A 54 -8.28 -7.90 -2.01
C ILE A 54 -9.09 -8.35 -0.80
N HIS A 55 -10.41 -8.27 -0.92
CA HIS A 55 -11.31 -8.79 0.10
C HIS A 55 -11.36 -10.32 0.07
N ASP A 56 -11.57 -10.91 1.23
CA ASP A 56 -11.64 -12.36 1.44
C ASP A 56 -12.76 -13.06 0.63
N ASP A 57 -13.81 -12.33 0.25
CA ASP A 57 -14.94 -12.80 -0.55
C ASP A 57 -14.74 -12.63 -2.08
N SER A 58 -13.54 -12.22 -2.52
CA SER A 58 -13.27 -11.99 -3.93
C SER A 58 -13.26 -13.31 -4.71
N SER A 59 -14.17 -13.45 -5.68
CA SER A 59 -14.12 -14.56 -6.65
C SER A 59 -12.81 -14.52 -7.45
N LEU A 60 -12.38 -15.65 -8.03
CA LEU A 60 -11.16 -15.71 -8.84
C LEU A 60 -11.18 -14.71 -10.01
N ALA A 61 -12.32 -14.59 -10.70
CA ALA A 61 -12.49 -13.60 -11.78
C ALA A 61 -12.32 -12.16 -11.26
N TRP A 62 -12.89 -11.86 -10.09
CA TRP A 62 -12.73 -10.55 -9.46
C TRP A 62 -11.31 -10.29 -8.98
N PHE A 63 -10.64 -11.30 -8.44
CA PHE A 63 -9.24 -11.22 -8.05
C PHE A 63 -8.35 -10.88 -9.27
N ILE A 64 -8.52 -11.61 -10.38
CA ILE A 64 -7.80 -11.34 -11.64
C ILE A 64 -8.06 -9.91 -12.14
N ALA A 65 -9.32 -9.46 -12.10
CA ALA A 65 -9.65 -8.09 -12.49
C ALA A 65 -8.99 -7.05 -11.56
N LYS A 66 -8.97 -7.29 -10.24
CA LYS A 66 -8.35 -6.41 -9.25
C LYS A 66 -6.83 -6.33 -9.40
N LEU A 67 -6.14 -7.39 -9.82
CA LEU A 67 -4.69 -7.38 -10.08
C LEU A 67 -4.27 -6.34 -11.13
N ARG A 68 -5.19 -5.95 -12.02
CA ARG A 68 -4.94 -4.86 -12.98
C ARG A 68 -4.95 -3.48 -12.32
N GLY A 69 -5.48 -3.33 -11.11
CA GLY A 69 -5.60 -2.08 -10.36
C GLY A 69 -6.73 -1.14 -10.81
N ILE A 70 -7.23 -1.30 -12.04
CA ILE A 70 -8.25 -0.43 -12.67
C ILE A 70 -9.57 -0.39 -11.86
N PRO A 71 -10.17 -1.53 -11.46
CA PRO A 71 -11.44 -1.48 -10.72
C PRO A 71 -11.32 -0.78 -9.36
N LEU A 72 -10.16 -0.96 -8.70
CA LEU A 72 -9.92 -0.39 -7.37
C LEU A 72 -9.66 1.12 -7.45
N LEU A 73 -8.97 1.59 -8.50
CA LEU A 73 -8.80 3.01 -8.78
C LEU A 73 -10.15 3.71 -8.99
N LEU A 74 -11.03 3.13 -9.82
CA LEU A 74 -12.36 3.70 -10.11
C LEU A 74 -13.20 3.83 -8.84
N ARG A 75 -13.21 2.79 -8.00
CA ARG A 75 -13.88 2.81 -6.70
C ARG A 75 -13.35 3.94 -5.80
N TYR A 76 -12.04 4.09 -5.67
CA TYR A 76 -11.45 5.13 -4.83
C TYR A 76 -11.67 6.55 -5.36
N ALA A 77 -11.65 6.72 -6.69
CA ALA A 77 -11.97 7.98 -7.34
C ALA A 77 -13.43 8.40 -7.08
N TRP A 78 -14.38 7.46 -7.13
CA TRP A 78 -15.80 7.73 -6.84
C TRP A 78 -16.11 7.97 -5.37
N HIS A 79 -15.38 7.34 -4.44
CA HIS A 79 -15.59 7.52 -2.99
C HIS A 79 -14.80 8.69 -2.37
N GLY A 80 -14.28 9.62 -3.18
CA GLY A 80 -13.71 10.88 -2.68
C GLY A 80 -12.26 10.79 -2.18
N GLY A 81 -11.52 9.72 -2.49
CA GLY A 81 -10.10 9.56 -2.12
C GLY A 81 -9.11 10.44 -2.90
N GLY A 82 -9.60 11.25 -3.86
CA GLY A 82 -8.80 12.03 -4.78
C GLY A 82 -7.95 11.16 -5.73
N TRP A 83 -7.32 11.78 -6.72
CA TRP A 83 -6.44 11.07 -7.68
C TRP A 83 -5.16 10.50 -7.03
N ARG A 84 -4.92 10.83 -5.75
CA ARG A 84 -3.77 10.37 -4.95
C ARG A 84 -4.02 9.03 -4.25
N GLY A 85 -5.25 8.49 -4.27
CA GLY A 85 -5.55 7.13 -3.78
C GLY A 85 -5.30 6.91 -2.28
N ARG A 86 -5.33 7.97 -1.48
CA ARG A 86 -5.00 7.89 -0.05
C ARG A 86 -6.18 7.31 0.72
N LYS A 87 -5.94 6.25 1.48
CA LYS A 87 -6.94 5.69 2.40
C LYS A 87 -7.05 6.59 3.62
N LEU A 88 -8.28 6.89 4.05
CA LEU A 88 -8.53 7.61 5.30
C LEU A 88 -7.97 6.79 6.47
N GLN A 89 -7.08 7.42 7.22
CA GLN A 89 -6.54 6.87 8.46
C GLN A 89 -7.50 7.27 9.57
N PHE A 90 -8.05 6.29 10.29
CA PHE A 90 -8.91 6.48 11.47
C PHE A 90 -8.08 6.33 12.74
#